data_AF-A0A067TSN1-F1
#
_entry.id   AF-A0A067TSN1-F1
#
_cell.length_a   1.000
_cell.length_b   1.000
_cell.length_c   1.000
_cell.angle_alpha   90.00
_cell.angle_beta   90.00
_cell.angle_gamma   90.00
#
_symmetry.space_group_name_H-M   'P 1'
#
loop_
_entity.id
_entity.type
_entity.pdbx_description
1 polymer ?
#
loop_
_entity_poly.entity_id
_entity_poly.type
_entity_poly.pdbx_seq_one_letter_code
_entity_poly.pdbx_strand_id
1 'polypeptide(L)'
;PKRPWTLPPAPGPTLRQRIERREREAGLRCYDVSCGIGPSDDDPFGSDLASAASEVKQLTIKSKENRCELCLHTFHSACLVSAERVSLRGADAIVEDGQVEVSCPVCRGVGCVSTQEWEEG
;
A
#
# COMPACT_ATOMS: atom_id res chain seq x y z
N PRO A 1 -9.80 -36.04 15.19
CA PRO A 1 -10.53 -35.50 14.02
C PRO A 1 -10.12 -34.05 13.71
N LYS A 2 -9.58 -33.79 12.50
CA LYS A 2 -9.30 -32.43 12.05
C LYS A 2 -10.62 -31.68 11.88
N ARG A 3 -10.71 -30.43 12.35
CA ARG A 3 -11.90 -29.60 12.12
C ARG A 3 -12.10 -29.46 10.61
N PRO A 4 -13.30 -29.75 10.06
CA PRO A 4 -13.56 -29.53 8.65
C PRO A 4 -13.42 -28.03 8.37
N TRP A 5 -12.62 -27.70 7.36
CA TRP A 5 -12.42 -26.31 6.96
C TRP A 5 -13.75 -25.80 6.38
N THR A 6 -14.30 -24.76 6.99
CA THR A 6 -15.59 -24.18 6.60
C THR A 6 -15.40 -22.70 6.31
N LEU A 7 -15.97 -22.25 5.19
CA LEU A 7 -15.96 -20.84 4.84
C LEU A 7 -16.74 -20.05 5.91
N PRO A 8 -16.30 -18.83 6.26
CA PRO A 8 -17.04 -17.99 7.17
C PRO A 8 -18.46 -17.72 6.59
N PRO A 9 -19.53 -17.88 7.39
CA PRO A 9 -20.89 -17.68 6.92
C PRO A 9 -21.13 -16.21 6.56
N ALA A 10 -21.93 -15.97 5.52
CA ALA A 10 -22.46 -14.64 5.23
C ALA A 10 -23.52 -14.25 6.28
N PRO A 11 -23.73 -12.95 6.59
CA PRO A 11 -23.04 -11.77 6.05
C PRO A 11 -21.71 -11.48 6.77
N GLY A 12 -20.69 -11.04 6.04
CA GLY A 12 -19.40 -10.66 6.64
C GLY A 12 -18.24 -10.64 5.65
N PRO A 13 -17.04 -10.23 6.10
CA PRO A 13 -15.87 -10.23 5.25
C PRO A 13 -15.48 -11.67 4.89
N THR A 14 -15.21 -11.86 3.60
CA THR A 14 -14.71 -13.12 3.05
C THR A 14 -13.38 -13.50 3.70
N LEU A 15 -13.00 -14.78 3.60
CA LEU A 15 -11.70 -15.21 4.11
C LEU A 15 -10.54 -14.40 3.49
N ARG A 16 -10.59 -14.12 2.19
CA ARG A 16 -9.61 -13.28 1.48
C ARG A 16 -9.49 -11.90 2.13
N GLN A 17 -10.61 -11.21 2.36
CA GLN A 17 -10.61 -9.89 3.01
C GLN A 17 -10.07 -9.93 4.45
N ARG A 18 -10.23 -11.05 5.16
CA ARG A 18 -9.64 -11.23 6.50
C ARG A 18 -8.14 -11.44 6.44
N ILE A 19 -7.64 -12.16 5.44
CA ILE A 19 -6.21 -12.38 5.21
C ILE A 19 -5.54 -11.08 4.80
N GLU A 20 -6.06 -10.40 3.78
CA GLU A 20 -5.53 -9.11 3.30
C GLU A 20 -5.52 -8.04 4.39
N ARG A 21 -6.52 -8.04 5.28
CA ARG A 21 -6.52 -7.17 6.46
C ARG A 21 -5.34 -7.48 7.39
N ARG A 22 -5.10 -8.75 7.70
CA ARG A 22 -3.98 -9.16 8.57
C ARG A 22 -2.63 -8.88 7.93
N GLU A 23 -2.49 -9.08 6.62
CA GLU A 23 -1.28 -8.71 5.88
C GLU A 23 -1.01 -7.21 5.98
N ARG A 24 -2.06 -6.38 5.83
CA ARG A 24 -1.93 -4.93 5.95
C ARG A 24 -1.56 -4.48 7.36
N GLU A 25 -2.20 -5.04 8.38
CA GLU A 25 -1.87 -4.79 9.79
C GLU A 25 -0.43 -5.23 10.13
N ALA A 26 0.10 -6.23 9.42
CA ALA A 26 1.48 -6.68 9.53
C ALA A 26 2.48 -5.91 8.62
N GLY A 27 2.02 -4.93 7.84
CA GLY A 27 2.86 -4.16 6.91
C GLY A 27 3.30 -4.92 5.65
N LEU A 28 2.77 -6.12 5.41
CA LEU A 28 3.10 -6.96 4.26
C LEU A 28 2.30 -6.60 3.00
N ARG A 29 1.25 -5.80 3.15
CA ARG A 29 0.38 -5.31 2.07
C ARG A 29 0.05 -3.85 2.33
N CYS A 30 0.06 -3.02 1.29
CA CYS A 30 -0.29 -1.62 1.43
C CYS A 30 -1.81 -1.36 1.30
N TYR A 31 -2.23 -0.09 1.30
CA TYR A 31 -3.64 0.29 1.19
C TYR A 31 -4.15 0.42 -0.25
N ASP A 32 -3.30 0.30 -1.26
CA ASP A 32 -3.76 0.30 -2.64
C ASP A 32 -4.61 -0.94 -2.95
N VAL A 33 -5.77 -0.72 -3.57
CA VAL A 33 -6.72 -1.78 -3.94
C VAL A 33 -6.18 -2.67 -5.07
N SER A 34 -5.22 -2.15 -5.84
CA SER A 34 -4.57 -2.87 -6.94
C SER A 34 -3.21 -3.45 -6.52
N CYS A 35 -2.90 -3.45 -5.21
CA CYS A 35 -1.62 -3.93 -4.71
C CYS A 35 -1.43 -5.43 -5.01
N GLY A 36 -0.56 -5.72 -5.98
CA GLY A 36 -0.06 -7.07 -6.26
C GLY A 36 1.15 -7.46 -5.41
N ILE A 37 1.69 -6.54 -4.62
CA ILE A 37 2.85 -6.75 -3.74
C ILE A 37 2.32 -7.24 -2.39
N GLY A 38 2.45 -8.53 -2.14
CA GLY A 38 2.05 -9.20 -0.92
C GLY A 38 2.39 -10.69 -1.01
N PRO A 39 2.36 -11.42 0.11
CA PRO A 39 2.71 -12.83 0.12
C PRO A 39 1.78 -13.63 -0.81
N SER A 40 2.38 -14.49 -1.64
CA SER A 40 1.71 -15.40 -2.56
C SER A 40 1.86 -16.84 -2.10
N ASP A 41 0.91 -17.70 -2.48
CA ASP A 41 0.98 -19.14 -2.21
C ASP A 41 2.20 -19.81 -2.90
N ASP A 42 2.76 -19.15 -3.92
CA ASP A 42 3.97 -19.58 -4.64
C ASP A 42 5.28 -19.19 -3.93
N ASP A 43 5.23 -18.37 -2.87
CA ASP A 43 6.43 -17.96 -2.14
C ASP A 43 6.98 -19.15 -1.32
N PRO A 44 8.27 -19.50 -1.45
CA PRO A 44 8.85 -20.64 -0.75
C PRO A 44 8.73 -20.43 0.76
N PHE A 45 8.01 -21.34 1.42
CA PHE A 45 7.88 -21.35 2.86
C PHE A 45 9.25 -21.59 3.52
N GLY A 46 9.91 -20.51 3.96
CA GLY A 46 10.80 -20.60 5.13
C GLY A 46 12.24 -20.09 5.06
N SER A 47 12.62 -19.09 4.26
CA SER A 47 14.00 -18.55 4.37
C SER A 47 14.12 -17.06 4.67
N ASP A 48 13.19 -16.20 4.24
CA ASP A 48 13.50 -14.76 4.18
C ASP A 48 12.28 -13.85 4.38
N LEU A 49 11.35 -14.21 5.27
CA LEU A 49 10.24 -13.32 5.65
C LEU A 49 10.71 -11.95 6.16
N ALA A 50 11.88 -11.89 6.82
CA ALA A 50 12.50 -10.65 7.25
C ALA A 50 13.09 -9.84 6.09
N SER A 51 13.65 -10.50 5.07
CA SER A 51 14.22 -9.85 3.89
C SER A 51 13.10 -9.36 2.95
N ALA A 52 12.05 -10.16 2.75
CA ALA A 52 10.84 -9.75 2.03
C ALA A 52 10.10 -8.60 2.74
N ALA A 53 10.08 -8.58 4.08
CA ALA A 53 9.56 -7.46 4.86
C ALA A 53 10.38 -6.16 4.68
N SER A 54 11.69 -6.27 4.40
CA SER A 54 12.53 -5.11 4.09
C SER A 54 12.32 -4.56 2.68
N GLU A 55 11.76 -5.36 1.75
CA GLU A 55 11.41 -4.94 0.39
C GLU A 55 10.03 -4.25 0.30
N VAL A 56 9.21 -4.33 1.36
CA VAL A 56 7.87 -3.71 1.43
C VAL A 56 7.87 -2.42 2.26
N LYS A 57 8.88 -1.57 2.10
CA LYS A 57 8.87 -0.22 2.71
C LYS A 57 7.58 0.49 2.30
N GLN A 58 6.78 0.85 3.31
CA GLN A 58 5.55 1.61 3.13
C GLN A 58 5.76 3.06 3.53
N LEU A 59 5.13 3.96 2.80
CA LEU A 59 5.20 5.39 3.02
C LEU A 59 3.83 5.99 3.26
N THR A 60 3.80 7.12 3.96
CA THR A 60 2.60 7.90 4.25
C THR A 60 2.60 9.19 3.43
N ILE A 61 1.41 9.62 3.00
CA ILE A 61 1.24 10.91 2.33
C ILE A 61 1.17 11.99 3.40
N LYS A 62 1.95 13.07 3.25
CA LYS A 62 2.02 14.18 4.20
C LYS A 62 1.24 15.39 3.69
N SER A 63 0.67 16.19 4.59
CA SER A 63 0.08 17.48 4.23
C SER A 63 1.19 18.49 3.90
N LYS A 64 0.95 19.32 2.88
CA LYS A 64 1.87 20.40 2.46
C LYS A 64 2.00 21.49 3.53
N GLU A 65 0.95 21.74 4.32
CA GLU A 65 0.89 22.85 5.27
C GLU A 65 1.68 22.57 6.57
N ASN A 66 1.46 21.40 7.18
CA ASN A 66 2.00 21.09 8.51
C ASN A 66 2.96 19.88 8.52
N ARG A 67 3.19 19.24 7.37
CA ARG A 67 4.00 18.02 7.21
C ARG A 67 3.53 16.84 8.07
N CYS A 68 2.34 16.91 8.64
CA CYS A 68 1.70 15.78 9.34
C CYS A 68 1.16 14.78 8.32
N GLU A 69 0.94 13.55 8.76
CA GLU A 69 0.28 12.53 7.95
C GLU A 69 -1.12 13.01 7.53
N LEU A 70 -1.41 12.96 6.24
CA LEU A 70 -2.69 13.37 5.68
C LEU A 70 -3.81 12.38 6.05
N CYS A 71 -3.46 11.09 6.13
CA CYS A 71 -4.36 10.00 6.51
C CYS A 71 -3.53 8.79 7.00
N LEU A 72 -4.22 7.79 7.55
CA LEU A 72 -3.59 6.55 8.05
C LEU A 72 -3.22 5.55 6.94
N HIS A 73 -3.46 5.90 5.67
CA HIS A 73 -3.19 4.99 4.56
C HIS A 73 -1.71 5.00 4.20
N THR A 74 -1.12 3.81 4.19
CA THR A 74 0.27 3.57 3.78
C THR A 74 0.33 2.89 2.42
N PHE A 75 1.35 3.22 1.62
CA PHE A 75 1.51 2.71 0.25
C PHE A 75 2.94 2.22 0.02
N HIS A 76 3.13 1.19 -0.80
CA HIS A 76 4.45 0.98 -1.38
C HIS A 76 4.74 2.11 -2.38
N SER A 77 6.00 2.52 -2.54
CA SER A 77 6.38 3.57 -3.49
C SER A 77 5.85 3.29 -4.90
N ALA A 78 6.13 2.09 -5.44
CA ALA A 78 5.64 1.66 -6.75
C ALA A 78 4.11 1.67 -6.88
N CYS A 79 3.38 1.29 -5.82
CA CYS A 79 1.92 1.31 -5.81
C CYS A 79 1.38 2.74 -5.86
N LEU A 80 1.96 3.66 -5.09
CA LEU A 80 1.54 5.05 -5.10
C LEU A 80 1.85 5.74 -6.43
N VAL A 81 3.06 5.55 -6.97
CA VAL A 81 3.47 6.08 -8.28
C VAL A 81 2.52 5.59 -9.37
N SER A 82 2.22 4.29 -9.38
CA SER A 82 1.29 3.70 -10.35
C SER A 82 -0.11 4.30 -10.22
N ALA A 83 -0.63 4.44 -9.00
CA ALA A 83 -1.95 5.01 -8.77
C ALA A 83 -2.01 6.49 -9.18
N GLU A 84 -0.96 7.26 -8.91
CA GLU A 84 -0.91 8.68 -9.27
C GLU A 84 -0.80 8.86 -10.80
N ARG A 85 0.03 8.07 -11.49
CA ARG A 85 0.09 8.09 -12.97
C ARG A 85 -1.27 7.83 -13.61
N VAL A 86 -2.05 6.91 -13.03
CA VAL A 86 -3.44 6.65 -13.45
C VAL A 86 -4.34 7.84 -13.15
N SER A 87 -4.21 8.47 -11.98
CA SER A 87 -4.95 9.67 -11.58
C SER A 87 -4.72 10.85 -12.54
N LEU A 88 -3.45 11.08 -12.89
CA LEU A 88 -2.99 12.14 -13.80
C LEU A 88 -3.27 11.86 -15.28
N ARG A 89 -3.77 10.66 -15.63
CA ARG A 89 -4.04 10.23 -17.02
C ARG A 89 -2.81 10.38 -17.92
N GLY A 90 -1.62 10.13 -17.36
CA GLY A 90 -0.35 10.26 -18.07
C GLY A 90 0.24 11.67 -18.13
N ALA A 91 -0.35 12.65 -17.45
CA ALA A 91 0.34 13.91 -17.17
C ALA A 91 1.45 13.70 -16.12
N ASP A 92 2.45 14.58 -16.14
CA ASP A 92 3.56 14.55 -15.18
C ASP A 92 3.12 15.01 -13.79
N ALA A 93 3.73 14.43 -12.76
CA ALA A 93 3.48 14.83 -11.38
C ALA A 93 4.09 16.21 -11.09
N ILE A 94 3.43 16.97 -10.22
CA ILE A 94 3.89 18.30 -9.82
C ILE A 94 5.01 18.14 -8.79
N VAL A 95 6.20 18.62 -9.12
CA VAL A 95 7.38 18.58 -8.24
C VAL A 95 7.75 19.99 -7.81
N GLU A 96 7.67 20.27 -6.52
CA GLU A 96 8.00 21.57 -5.90
C GLU A 96 8.80 21.36 -4.61
N ASP A 97 9.88 22.12 -4.40
CA ASP A 97 10.69 22.10 -3.17
C ASP A 97 11.17 20.70 -2.72
N GLY A 98 11.48 19.81 -3.67
CA GLY A 98 11.89 18.42 -3.37
C GLY A 98 10.75 17.53 -2.87
N GLN A 99 9.50 17.93 -3.11
CA GLN A 99 8.30 17.17 -2.81
C GLN A 99 7.49 16.95 -4.09
N VAL A 100 6.81 15.80 -4.15
CA VAL A 100 5.93 15.43 -5.25
C VAL A 100 4.49 15.43 -4.73
N GLU A 101 3.62 16.20 -5.38
CA GLU A 101 2.19 16.22 -5.06
C GLU A 101 1.53 14.93 -5.55
N VAL A 102 0.76 14.29 -4.66
CA VAL A 102 0.11 13.00 -4.89
C VAL A 102 -1.26 12.96 -4.25
N SER A 103 -2.15 12.16 -4.82
CA SER A 103 -3.49 11.90 -4.33
C SER A 103 -3.57 10.53 -3.65
N CYS A 104 -4.16 10.46 -2.46
CA CYS A 104 -4.40 9.19 -1.79
C CYS A 104 -5.40 8.35 -2.60
N PRO A 105 -5.06 7.13 -3.05
CA PRO A 105 -5.97 6.29 -3.83
C PRO A 105 -7.24 5.89 -3.08
N VAL A 106 -7.19 5.90 -1.74
CA VAL A 106 -8.28 5.46 -0.86
C VAL A 106 -9.22 6.60 -0.49
N CYS A 107 -8.72 7.68 0.12
CA CYS A 107 -9.56 8.80 0.59
C CYS A 107 -9.58 10.01 -0.35
N ARG A 108 -8.77 10.01 -1.42
CA ARG A 108 -8.63 11.11 -2.39
C ARG A 108 -8.10 12.42 -1.82
N GLY A 109 -7.59 12.43 -0.59
CA GLY A 109 -6.86 13.57 -0.05
C GLY A 109 -5.60 13.83 -0.87
N VAL A 110 -5.29 15.10 -1.12
CA VAL A 110 -4.07 15.54 -1.81
C VAL A 110 -3.02 15.95 -0.78
N GLY A 111 -1.80 15.46 -0.97
CA GLY A 111 -0.66 15.80 -0.13
C GLY A 111 0.64 15.60 -0.90
N CYS A 112 1.73 15.34 -0.19
CA CYS A 112 3.03 15.18 -0.80
C CYS A 112 3.84 14.03 -0.22
N VAL A 113 4.77 13.54 -1.03
CA VAL A 113 5.85 12.63 -0.65
C VAL A 113 7.18 13.28 -1.04
N SER A 114 8.30 12.84 -0.45
CA SER A 114 9.60 13.34 -0.89
C SER A 114 9.93 12.85 -2.29
N THR A 115 10.74 13.61 -3.04
CA THR A 115 11.23 13.17 -4.35
C THR A 115 12.00 11.85 -4.25
N GLN A 116 12.75 11.62 -3.16
CA GLN A 116 13.44 10.34 -2.92
C GLN A 116 12.45 9.17 -2.81
N GLU A 117 11.39 9.29 -2.02
CA GLU A 117 10.36 8.26 -1.89
C GLU A 117 9.62 8.01 -3.21
N TRP A 118 9.45 9.05 -4.02
CA TRP A 118 8.85 8.96 -5.34
C TRP A 118 9.76 8.23 -6.35
N GLU A 119 11.07 8.48 -6.33
CA GLU A 119 12.05 7.84 -7.22
C GLU A 119 12.31 6.36 -6.89
N GLU A 120 11.99 5.92 -5.67
CA GLU A 120 12.06 4.50 -5.27
C GLU A 120 10.99 3.62 -5.95
N GLY A 121 9.96 4.21 -6.58
CA GLY A 121 8.80 3.51 -7.16
C GLY A 121 8.73 3.53 -8.68
#